data_AF-A0A1M5F8F1-F1
#
_entry.id   AF-A0A1M5F8F1-F1
#
_cell.length_a   1.000
_cell.length_b   1.000
_cell.length_c   1.000
_cell.angle_alpha   90.00
_cell.angle_beta   90.00
_cell.angle_gamma   90.00
#
_symmetry.space_group_name_H-M   'P 1'
#
loop_
_entity.id
_entity.type
_entity.pdbx_description
1 polymer ?
#
loop_
_entity_poly.entity_id
_entity_poly.type
_entity_poly.pdbx_seq_one_letter_code
_entity_poly.pdbx_strand_id
1 'polypeptide(L)'
;MKFNSLHSTIGLCSAAVLTGRSERTWRRRVNEGLTGGVGEVGGPLLVPVEAVRPLLAVALQDDEVEMLVRADQGDALAQAEIGALFAMNALQAAGQNDLAPHAKGGCVAPAFHFLAQAAEQHKADAMHWQGMLHAAGLGKGDGKALAMMWIAKAAAHGHQIAQRQLAALVPGGSLSG
;
A
#
# COMPACT_ATOMS: atom_id res chain seq x y z
N MET A 1 -4.38 26.32 3.43
CA MET A 1 -2.95 26.62 3.16
C MET A 1 -2.48 25.62 2.13
N LYS A 2 -1.80 26.04 1.05
CA LYS A 2 -1.23 25.09 0.08
C LYS A 2 0.00 24.44 0.71
N PHE A 3 -0.09 23.14 0.97
CA PHE A 3 1.06 22.34 1.41
C PHE A 3 2.07 22.31 0.26
N ASN A 4 3.34 22.64 0.52
CA ASN A 4 4.37 22.63 -0.51
C ASN A 4 5.03 21.24 -0.49
N SER A 5 4.55 20.33 -1.33
CA SER A 5 5.00 18.93 -1.43
C SER A 5 6.45 18.76 -1.88
N LEU A 6 7.09 19.83 -2.36
CA LEU A 6 8.48 19.87 -2.84
C LEU A 6 9.55 19.46 -1.80
N HIS A 7 9.20 19.41 -0.51
CA HIS A 7 10.11 19.02 0.57
C HIS A 7 9.68 17.76 1.33
N SER A 8 8.64 17.06 0.88
CA SER A 8 8.18 15.82 1.51
C SER A 8 9.22 14.72 1.38
N THR A 9 9.45 13.99 2.47
CA THR A 9 10.41 12.87 2.52
C THR A 9 9.79 11.62 3.12
N ILE A 10 10.29 10.46 2.72
CA ILE A 10 9.89 9.14 3.21
C ILE A 10 11.11 8.29 3.58
N GLY A 11 10.91 7.25 4.39
CA GLY A 11 11.94 6.29 4.73
C GLY A 11 12.45 5.47 3.54
N LEU A 12 13.65 4.89 3.71
CA LEU A 12 14.26 4.01 2.70
C LEU A 12 13.38 2.81 2.33
N CYS A 13 12.67 2.24 3.31
CA CYS A 13 11.80 1.08 3.09
C CYS A 13 10.64 1.41 2.15
N SER A 14 9.91 2.50 2.45
CA SER A 14 8.83 3.01 1.59
C SER A 14 9.34 3.36 0.20
N ALA A 15 10.47 4.07 0.09
CA ALA A 15 11.09 4.39 -1.20
C ALA A 15 11.47 3.12 -2.00
N ALA A 16 11.98 2.10 -1.32
CA ALA A 16 12.34 0.83 -1.95
C ALA A 16 11.11 0.10 -2.50
N VAL A 17 10.06 -0.04 -1.67
CA VAL A 17 8.81 -0.72 -2.05
C VAL A 17 8.12 0.01 -3.20
N LEU A 18 8.00 1.34 -3.13
CA LEU A 18 7.36 2.18 -4.13
C LEU A 18 8.02 2.12 -5.51
N THR A 19 9.34 1.92 -5.56
CA THR A 19 10.12 2.03 -6.81
C THR A 19 10.71 0.70 -7.29
N GLY A 20 10.49 -0.39 -6.54
CA GLY A 20 11.09 -1.70 -6.83
C GLY A 20 12.63 -1.71 -6.77
N ARG A 21 13.26 -0.69 -6.17
CA ARG A 21 14.71 -0.60 -5.98
C ARG A 21 15.05 -1.03 -4.56
N SER A 22 16.24 -1.59 -4.36
CA SER A 22 16.66 -1.97 -3.00
C SER A 22 16.90 -0.75 -2.10
N GLU A 23 16.71 -0.91 -0.78
CA GLU A 23 17.10 0.11 0.20
C GLU A 23 18.59 0.47 0.07
N ARG A 24 19.45 -0.50 -0.25
CA ARG A 24 20.88 -0.26 -0.51
C ARG A 24 21.09 0.73 -1.64
N THR A 25 20.28 0.64 -2.71
CA THR A 25 20.33 1.57 -3.84
C THR A 25 19.95 2.98 -3.42
N TRP A 26 18.85 3.13 -2.67
CA TRP A 26 18.42 4.44 -2.17
C TRP A 26 19.41 5.03 -1.19
N ARG A 27 19.91 4.23 -0.25
CA ARG A 27 20.95 4.62 0.69
C ARG A 27 22.18 5.16 -0.01
N ARG A 28 22.68 4.44 -1.02
CA ARG A 28 23.82 4.88 -1.82
C ARG A 28 23.55 6.24 -2.48
N ARG A 29 22.39 6.39 -3.13
CA ARG A 29 22.01 7.63 -3.82
C ARG A 29 21.88 8.83 -2.88
N VAL A 30 21.37 8.64 -1.67
CA VAL A 30 21.31 9.72 -0.67
C VAL A 30 22.71 10.08 -0.19
N ASN A 31 23.55 9.10 0.16
CA ASN A 31 24.92 9.33 0.62
C ASN A 31 25.82 9.98 -0.46
N GLU A 32 25.57 9.68 -1.73
CA GLU A 32 26.26 10.29 -2.88
C GLU A 32 25.67 11.69 -3.25
N GLY A 33 24.68 12.20 -2.53
CA GLY A 33 24.05 13.50 -2.80
C GLY A 33 23.15 13.53 -4.04
N LEU A 34 22.83 12.38 -4.64
CA LEU A 34 22.12 12.28 -5.94
C LEU A 34 20.61 12.51 -5.86
N THR A 35 20.07 12.76 -4.67
CA THR A 35 18.62 12.85 -4.43
C THR A 35 18.21 14.05 -3.58
N GLY A 36 19.16 14.82 -3.03
CA GLY A 36 18.88 15.87 -2.05
C GLY A 36 18.37 15.36 -0.70
N GLY A 37 18.42 14.03 -0.46
CA GLY A 37 17.97 13.43 0.79
C GLY A 37 18.83 13.82 1.99
N VAL A 38 18.21 13.79 3.17
CA VAL A 38 18.83 14.20 4.43
C VAL A 38 18.96 12.95 5.31
N GLY A 39 20.15 12.75 5.86
CA GLY A 39 20.39 11.82 6.95
C GLY A 39 20.88 12.59 8.15
N GLU A 40 20.18 12.48 9.28
CA GLU A 40 20.72 12.95 10.54
C GLU A 40 21.85 12.02 11.00
N VAL A 41 22.86 12.57 11.67
CA VAL A 41 23.96 11.76 12.23
C VAL A 41 23.37 10.83 13.29
N GLY A 42 23.29 9.53 12.97
CA GLY A 42 22.66 8.51 13.81
C GLY A 42 21.14 8.35 13.65
N GLY A 43 20.50 9.17 12.79
CA GLY A 43 19.07 9.09 12.50
C GLY A 43 18.72 8.28 11.25
N PRO A 44 17.42 8.05 10.99
CA PRO A 44 16.97 7.37 9.78
C PRO A 44 17.28 8.22 8.54
N LEU A 45 17.69 7.54 7.46
CA LEU A 45 17.96 8.21 6.19
C LEU A 45 16.65 8.42 5.44
N LEU A 46 16.40 9.66 5.01
CA LEU A 46 15.16 10.05 4.34
C LEU A 46 15.38 10.34 2.85
N VAL A 47 14.40 9.94 2.04
CA VAL A 47 14.38 10.10 0.59
C VAL A 47 13.31 11.11 0.20
N PRO A 48 13.63 12.18 -0.55
CA PRO A 48 12.62 13.11 -1.03
C PRO A 48 11.63 12.43 -1.96
N VAL A 49 10.34 12.73 -1.80
CA VAL A 49 9.27 12.14 -2.62
C VAL A 49 9.48 12.47 -4.10
N GLU A 50 9.98 13.66 -4.41
CA GLU A 50 10.33 14.06 -5.78
C GLU A 50 11.43 13.18 -6.42
N ALA A 51 12.31 12.57 -5.61
CA ALA A 51 13.31 11.64 -6.14
C ALA A 51 12.70 10.28 -6.52
N VAL A 52 11.59 9.87 -5.89
CA VAL A 52 10.88 8.62 -6.20
C VAL A 52 9.78 8.83 -7.24
N ARG A 53 9.18 10.02 -7.34
CA ARG A 53 8.03 10.34 -8.20
C ARG A 53 8.17 9.85 -9.65
N PRO A 54 9.31 10.02 -10.35
CA PRO A 54 9.46 9.54 -11.73
C PRO A 54 9.49 8.01 -11.88
N LEU A 55 9.54 7.28 -10.77
CA LEU A 55 9.64 5.82 -10.71
C LEU A 55 8.37 5.16 -10.18
N LEU A 56 7.33 5.94 -9.85
CA LEU A 56 6.08 5.42 -9.35
C LEU A 56 5.21 4.92 -10.51
N ALA A 57 4.53 3.79 -10.30
CA ALA A 57 3.50 3.32 -11.21
C ALA A 57 2.21 4.16 -11.17
N VAL A 58 2.04 5.01 -10.17
CA VAL A 58 0.87 5.90 -10.01
C VAL A 58 1.34 7.34 -9.88
N ALA A 59 0.67 8.25 -10.59
CA ALA A 59 0.92 9.68 -10.51
C ALA A 59 0.20 10.28 -9.29
N LEU A 60 0.93 10.43 -8.19
CA LEU A 60 0.37 10.97 -6.94
C LEU A 60 0.11 12.48 -7.01
N GLN A 61 -1.07 12.91 -6.60
CA GLN A 61 -1.40 14.31 -6.32
C GLN A 61 -0.76 14.78 -5.01
N ASP A 62 -0.78 16.09 -4.75
CA ASP A 62 -0.11 16.67 -3.56
C ASP A 62 -0.70 16.17 -2.23
N ASP A 63 -2.02 15.99 -2.16
CA ASP A 63 -2.73 15.41 -1.01
C ASP A 63 -2.42 13.92 -0.84
N GLU A 64 -2.24 13.18 -1.93
CA GLU A 64 -1.80 11.78 -1.90
C GLU A 64 -0.33 11.65 -1.48
N VAL A 65 0.51 12.64 -1.77
CA VAL A 65 1.88 12.72 -1.23
C VAL A 65 1.86 12.97 0.28
N GLU A 66 0.98 13.85 0.77
CA GLU A 66 0.81 14.06 2.21
C GLU A 66 0.33 12.78 2.90
N MET A 67 -0.65 12.09 2.30
CA MET A 67 -1.12 10.78 2.75
C MET A 67 0.02 9.75 2.79
N LEU A 68 0.86 9.69 1.76
CA LEU A 68 2.03 8.81 1.73
C LEU A 68 3.02 9.10 2.86
N VAL A 69 3.32 10.37 3.13
CA VAL A 69 4.22 10.76 4.23
C VAL A 69 3.64 10.34 5.59
N ARG A 70 2.34 10.55 5.80
CA ARG A 70 1.66 10.10 7.03
C ARG A 70 1.69 8.57 7.16
N ALA A 71 1.51 7.85 6.04
CA ALA A 71 1.57 6.39 6.02
C ALA A 71 2.97 5.87 6.39
N ASP A 72 4.03 6.48 5.85
CA ASP A 72 5.43 6.22 6.19
C ASP A 72 5.73 6.45 7.67
N GLN A 73 5.03 7.41 8.29
CA GLN A 73 5.13 7.75 9.71
C GLN A 73 4.26 6.86 10.63
N GLY A 74 3.52 5.90 10.08
CA GLY A 74 2.75 4.95 10.87
C GLY A 74 1.25 5.26 11.01
N ASP A 75 0.73 6.31 10.38
CA ASP A 75 -0.70 6.63 10.43
C ASP A 75 -1.51 5.50 9.79
N ALA A 76 -2.25 4.77 10.61
CA ALA A 76 -3.00 3.59 10.18
C ALA A 76 -4.06 3.89 9.12
N LEU A 77 -4.71 5.06 9.18
CA LEU A 77 -5.70 5.44 8.19
C LEU A 77 -5.01 5.77 6.86
N ALA A 78 -3.94 6.56 6.91
CA ALA A 78 -3.17 6.90 5.71
C ALA A 78 -2.55 5.66 5.05
N GLN A 79 -2.07 4.68 5.85
CA GLN A 79 -1.61 3.38 5.36
C GLN A 79 -2.72 2.61 4.65
N ALA A 80 -3.95 2.59 5.21
CA ALA A 80 -5.08 1.95 4.57
C ALA A 80 -5.46 2.65 3.25
N GLU A 81 -5.50 3.97 3.24
CA GLU A 81 -5.88 4.79 2.07
C GLU A 81 -4.85 4.71 0.95
N ILE A 82 -3.55 4.91 1.24
CA ILE A 82 -2.50 4.82 0.21
C ILE A 82 -2.36 3.39 -0.29
N GLY A 83 -2.50 2.39 0.59
CA GLY A 83 -2.52 0.98 0.24
C GLY A 83 -3.70 0.64 -0.69
N ALA A 84 -4.89 1.18 -0.42
CA ALA A 84 -6.07 1.03 -1.27
C ALA A 84 -5.90 1.68 -2.65
N LEU A 85 -5.29 2.86 -2.72
CA LEU A 85 -4.96 3.53 -3.98
C LEU A 85 -4.09 2.64 -4.88
N PHE A 86 -3.01 2.09 -4.33
CA PHE A 86 -2.18 1.15 -5.07
C PHE A 86 -2.92 -0.16 -5.39
N ALA A 87 -3.73 -0.68 -4.48
CA ALA A 87 -4.51 -1.90 -4.71
C ALA A 87 -5.50 -1.75 -5.86
N MET A 88 -6.22 -0.62 -5.92
CA MET A 88 -7.15 -0.30 -7.00
C MET A 88 -6.45 -0.27 -8.35
N ASN A 89 -5.30 0.40 -8.45
CA ASN A 89 -4.49 0.44 -9.67
C ASN A 89 -4.01 -0.97 -10.08
N ALA A 90 -3.57 -1.78 -9.11
CA ALA A 90 -3.13 -3.16 -9.37
C ALA A 90 -4.28 -4.05 -9.89
N LEU A 91 -5.48 -3.92 -9.32
CA LEU A 91 -6.67 -4.66 -9.74
C LEU A 91 -7.18 -4.24 -11.11
N GLN A 92 -7.13 -2.94 -11.42
CA GLN A 92 -7.47 -2.42 -12.75
C GLN A 92 -6.53 -3.00 -13.82
N ALA A 93 -5.22 -3.01 -13.55
CA ALA A 93 -4.24 -3.60 -14.46
C ALA A 93 -4.49 -5.11 -14.67
N ALA A 94 -4.79 -5.86 -13.60
CA ALA A 94 -5.10 -7.29 -13.69
C ALA A 94 -6.36 -7.58 -14.52
N GLY A 95 -7.39 -6.73 -14.44
CA GLY A 95 -8.64 -6.89 -15.18
C GLY A 95 -8.53 -6.65 -16.69
N GLN A 96 -7.48 -5.95 -17.14
CA GLN A 96 -7.27 -5.61 -18.56
C GLN A 96 -6.54 -6.71 -19.35
N ASN A 97 -6.25 -7.87 -18.73
CA ASN A 97 -5.46 -8.97 -19.30
C ASN A 97 -4.06 -8.53 -19.77
N ASP A 98 -3.60 -7.38 -19.29
CA ASP A 98 -2.27 -6.84 -19.57
C ASP A 98 -1.32 -7.39 -18.51
N LEU A 99 -0.79 -8.59 -18.76
CA LEU A 99 0.29 -9.19 -17.97
C LEU A 99 1.64 -8.52 -18.26
N ALA A 100 1.66 -7.27 -18.76
CA ALA A 100 2.89 -6.52 -18.90
C ALA A 100 3.57 -6.44 -17.52
N PRO A 101 4.79 -6.99 -17.39
CA PRO A 101 5.51 -6.97 -16.14
C PRO A 101 5.85 -5.51 -15.84
N HIS A 102 5.10 -4.95 -14.90
CA HIS A 102 5.32 -3.70 -14.20
C HIS A 102 6.81 -3.33 -14.23
N ALA A 103 7.15 -2.36 -15.08
CA ALA A 103 8.49 -1.82 -15.17
C ALA A 103 8.90 -1.33 -13.77
N LYS A 104 9.94 -1.94 -13.19
CA LYS A 104 10.67 -1.52 -11.96
C LYS A 104 9.90 -0.52 -11.08
N GLY A 105 8.97 -1.02 -10.26
CA GLY A 105 8.12 -0.22 -9.35
C GLY A 105 6.63 -0.35 -9.67
N GLY A 106 6.02 -1.53 -9.44
CA GLY A 106 4.60 -1.78 -9.69
C GLY A 106 3.70 -1.49 -8.48
N CYS A 107 2.38 -1.52 -8.66
CA CYS A 107 1.40 -1.20 -7.60
C CYS A 107 1.20 -2.32 -6.57
N VAL A 108 1.47 -3.58 -6.93
CA VAL A 108 1.20 -4.74 -6.05
C VAL A 108 2.01 -4.70 -4.75
N ALA A 109 3.31 -4.44 -4.83
CA ALA A 109 4.17 -4.44 -3.64
C ALA A 109 3.84 -3.29 -2.66
N PRO A 110 3.68 -2.02 -3.11
CA PRO A 110 3.19 -0.94 -2.27
C PRO A 110 1.82 -1.21 -1.66
N ALA A 111 0.88 -1.78 -2.43
CA ALA A 111 -0.43 -2.13 -1.91
C ALA A 111 -0.31 -3.09 -0.71
N PHE A 112 0.36 -4.23 -0.88
CA PHE A 112 0.54 -5.17 0.22
C PHE A 112 1.32 -4.59 1.40
N HIS A 113 2.33 -3.75 1.15
CA HIS A 113 3.13 -3.16 2.21
C HIS A 113 2.30 -2.27 3.16
N PHE A 114 1.62 -1.26 2.61
CA PHE A 114 0.85 -0.33 3.45
C PHE A 114 -0.42 -0.98 4.02
N LEU A 115 -1.07 -1.86 3.25
CA LEU A 115 -2.23 -2.60 3.75
C LEU A 115 -1.87 -3.57 4.88
N ALA A 116 -0.66 -4.16 4.88
CA ALA A 116 -0.20 -5.01 5.96
C ALA A 116 -0.01 -4.22 7.25
N GLN A 117 0.67 -3.07 7.17
CA GLN A 117 0.85 -2.19 8.32
C GLN A 117 -0.49 -1.69 8.87
N ALA A 118 -1.43 -1.30 8.02
CA ALA A 118 -2.76 -0.89 8.45
C ALA A 118 -3.57 -2.04 9.08
N ALA A 119 -3.45 -3.27 8.53
CA ALA A 119 -4.11 -4.45 9.09
C ALA A 119 -3.55 -4.84 10.47
N GLU A 120 -2.24 -4.69 10.70
CA GLU A 120 -1.61 -4.85 12.01
C GLU A 120 -2.18 -3.84 13.04
N GLN A 121 -2.63 -2.69 12.56
CA GLN A 121 -3.32 -1.66 13.34
C GLN A 121 -4.86 -1.79 13.29
N HIS A 122 -5.38 -2.99 12.97
CA HIS A 122 -6.80 -3.34 12.99
C HIS A 122 -7.69 -2.57 12.00
N LYS A 123 -7.12 -2.03 10.91
CA LYS A 123 -7.92 -1.38 9.86
C LYS A 123 -8.65 -2.42 9.02
N ALA A 124 -9.96 -2.50 9.24
CA ALA A 124 -10.84 -3.46 8.59
C ALA A 124 -10.89 -3.26 7.06
N ASP A 125 -10.86 -2.01 6.58
CA ASP A 125 -10.78 -1.68 5.15
C ASP A 125 -9.51 -2.27 4.53
N ALA A 126 -8.37 -2.16 5.22
CA ALA A 126 -7.10 -2.68 4.72
C ALA A 126 -7.11 -4.21 4.61
N MET A 127 -7.70 -4.89 5.59
CA MET A 127 -7.92 -6.34 5.53
C MET A 127 -8.81 -6.73 4.34
N HIS A 128 -9.88 -5.99 4.07
CA HIS A 128 -10.74 -6.25 2.92
C HIS A 128 -9.99 -6.09 1.59
N TRP A 129 -9.19 -5.02 1.45
CA TRP A 129 -8.35 -4.81 0.26
C TRP A 129 -7.32 -5.93 0.05
N GLN A 130 -6.68 -6.43 1.12
CA GLN A 130 -5.81 -7.61 1.00
C GLN A 130 -6.58 -8.84 0.49
N GLY A 131 -7.81 -9.03 0.98
CA GLY A 131 -8.69 -10.09 0.50
C GLY A 131 -8.95 -10.01 -1.00
N MET A 132 -9.23 -8.80 -1.50
CA MET A 132 -9.42 -8.56 -2.94
C MET A 132 -8.17 -8.83 -3.77
N LEU A 133 -6.99 -8.38 -3.32
CA LEU A 133 -5.72 -8.62 -4.01
C LEU A 133 -5.39 -10.10 -4.10
N HIS A 134 -5.62 -10.86 -3.03
CA HIS A 134 -5.44 -12.31 -3.04
C HIS A 134 -6.46 -13.03 -3.94
N ALA A 135 -7.72 -12.60 -3.94
CA ALA A 135 -8.76 -13.16 -4.82
C ALA A 135 -8.43 -12.95 -6.30
N ALA A 136 -7.78 -11.83 -6.63
CA ALA A 136 -7.28 -11.54 -7.97
C ALA A 136 -5.95 -12.23 -8.33
N GLY A 137 -5.37 -13.03 -7.43
CA GLY A 137 -4.11 -13.74 -7.68
C GLY A 137 -2.85 -12.86 -7.64
N LEU A 138 -2.94 -11.63 -7.11
CA LEU A 138 -1.82 -10.68 -7.06
C LEU A 138 -0.90 -10.90 -5.85
N GLY A 139 -1.37 -11.63 -4.83
CA GLY A 139 -0.59 -11.98 -3.66
C GLY A 139 0.19 -13.29 -3.82
N LYS A 140 1.16 -13.52 -2.93
CA LYS A 140 1.86 -14.81 -2.84
C LYS A 140 1.02 -15.82 -2.07
N GLY A 141 1.06 -17.09 -2.50
CA GLY A 141 0.39 -18.21 -1.81
C GLY A 141 -0.96 -18.59 -2.43
N ASP A 142 -1.73 -19.40 -1.71
CA ASP A 142 -3.08 -19.80 -2.12
C ASP A 142 -4.03 -18.59 -2.04
N GLY A 143 -4.24 -17.95 -3.19
CA GLY A 143 -5.05 -16.73 -3.29
C GLY A 143 -6.48 -16.91 -2.77
N LYS A 144 -7.10 -18.09 -2.95
CA LYS A 144 -8.47 -18.33 -2.50
C LYS A 144 -8.53 -18.46 -0.98
N ALA A 145 -7.63 -19.26 -0.38
CA ALA A 145 -7.59 -19.43 1.06
C ALA A 145 -7.25 -18.11 1.78
N LEU A 146 -6.26 -17.37 1.25
CA LEU A 146 -5.85 -16.08 1.81
C LEU A 146 -6.93 -15.01 1.65
N ALA A 147 -7.63 -14.98 0.51
CA ALA A 147 -8.77 -14.08 0.33
C ALA A 147 -9.84 -14.31 1.40
N MET A 148 -10.28 -15.56 1.60
CA MET A 148 -11.29 -15.87 2.62
C MET A 148 -10.82 -15.51 4.03
N MET A 149 -9.55 -15.81 4.37
CA MET A 149 -8.97 -15.43 5.66
C MET A 149 -9.05 -13.91 5.90
N TRP A 150 -8.66 -13.11 4.91
CA TRP A 150 -8.64 -11.65 5.04
C TRP A 150 -10.04 -11.04 5.06
N ILE A 151 -10.96 -11.53 4.24
CA ILE A 151 -12.38 -11.14 4.31
C ILE A 151 -12.97 -11.47 5.68
N ALA A 152 -12.64 -12.64 6.25
CA ALA A 152 -13.11 -13.00 7.58
C ALA A 152 -12.56 -12.08 8.68
N LYS A 153 -11.27 -11.72 8.61
CA LYS A 153 -10.66 -10.75 9.54
C LYS A 153 -11.30 -9.37 9.41
N ALA A 154 -11.52 -8.88 8.18
CA ALA A 154 -12.18 -7.61 7.93
C ALA A 154 -13.59 -7.58 8.55
N ALA A 155 -14.37 -8.65 8.36
CA ALA A 155 -15.71 -8.78 8.92
C ALA A 155 -15.71 -8.76 10.46
N ALA A 156 -14.76 -9.48 11.08
CA ALA A 156 -14.58 -9.51 12.54
C ALA A 156 -14.21 -8.14 13.12
N HIS A 157 -13.55 -7.29 12.34
CA HIS A 157 -13.22 -5.90 12.69
C HIS A 157 -14.25 -4.87 12.20
N GLY A 158 -15.46 -5.29 11.81
CA GLY A 158 -16.57 -4.39 11.52
C GLY A 158 -16.72 -3.94 10.06
N HIS A 159 -15.96 -4.51 9.11
CA HIS A 159 -16.08 -4.14 7.70
C HIS A 159 -17.41 -4.62 7.11
N GLN A 160 -18.30 -3.69 6.80
CA GLN A 160 -19.69 -3.99 6.42
C GLN A 160 -19.79 -4.84 5.14
N ILE A 161 -18.97 -4.55 4.13
CA ILE A 161 -18.98 -5.33 2.88
C ILE A 161 -18.48 -6.75 3.13
N ALA A 162 -17.47 -6.91 4.00
CA ALA A 162 -16.91 -8.22 4.31
C ALA A 162 -17.88 -9.07 5.13
N GLN A 163 -18.63 -8.46 6.06
CA GLN A 163 -19.71 -9.12 6.79
C GLN A 163 -20.78 -9.65 5.84
N ARG A 164 -21.20 -8.85 4.84
CA ARG A 164 -22.15 -9.30 3.81
C ARG A 164 -21.58 -10.42 2.94
N GLN A 165 -20.30 -10.34 2.57
CA GLN A 165 -19.62 -11.39 1.81
C GLN A 165 -19.59 -12.72 2.59
N LEU A 166 -19.28 -12.69 3.88
CA LEU A 166 -19.36 -13.90 4.72
C LEU A 166 -20.78 -14.43 4.88
N ALA A 167 -21.76 -13.55 5.10
CA ALA A 167 -23.16 -13.96 5.25
C ALA A 167 -23.68 -14.66 3.98
N ALA A 168 -23.26 -14.20 2.79
CA ALA A 168 -23.59 -14.84 1.53
C ALA A 168 -22.93 -16.22 1.32
N LEU A 169 -21.81 -16.49 2.00
CA LEU A 169 -21.10 -17.78 1.94
C LEU A 169 -21.71 -18.84 2.89
N VAL A 170 -22.47 -18.42 3.91
CA VAL A 170 -23.13 -19.33 4.86
C VAL A 170 -24.62 -19.44 4.51
N PRO A 171 -25.10 -20.59 3.99
CA PRO A 171 -26.53 -20.76 3.71
C PRO A 171 -27.33 -20.69 5.02
N GLY A 172 -28.12 -19.62 5.20
CA GLY A 172 -29.05 -19.48 6.34
C GLY A 172 -28.66 -18.48 7.44
N GLY A 173 -27.57 -17.72 7.30
CA GLY A 173 -27.13 -16.72 8.28
C GLY A 173 -27.91 -15.41 8.26
N SER A 174 -29.23 -15.46 8.43
CA SER A 174 -29.99 -14.26 8.84
C SER A 174 -29.60 -13.93 10.29
N LEU A 175 -28.63 -13.03 10.47
CA LEU A 175 -28.49 -12.33 11.75
C LEU A 175 -29.58 -11.26 11.80
N SER A 176 -30.79 -11.71 12.08
CA SER A 176 -31.89 -10.87 12.53
C SER A 176 -31.67 -10.55 14.02
N GLY A 177 -31.72 -9.26 14.38
CA GLY A 177 -31.90 -8.80 15.76
C GLY A 177 -30.71 -8.03 16.33
#